data_AF-M4JDH6-F1
#
_entry.id   AF-M4JDH6-F1
#
_cell.length_a   1.000
_cell.length_b   1.000
_cell.length_c   1.000
_cell.angle_alpha   90.00
_cell.angle_beta   90.00
_cell.angle_gamma   90.00
#
_symmetry.space_group_name_H-M   'P 1'
#
loop_
_entity.id
_entity.type
_entity.pdbx_description
1 polymer ?
#
loop_
_entity_poly.entity_id
_entity_poly.type
_entity_poly.pdbx_seq_one_letter_code
_entity_poly.pdbx_strand_id
1 'polypeptide(L)' 'MFFFIFSLFFFILKFYRFIFILLSFEFFVLGLFYYFSFNFNSFYFFYFLLFSVISSVLGITLMIFFIKSYGKEKVYF' A
#
# COMPACT_ATOMS: atom_id res chain seq x y z
N MET A 1 9.27 -12.85 2.44
CA MET A 1 8.91 -13.35 1.10
C MET A 1 7.42 -13.68 0.96
N PHE A 2 6.82 -14.45 1.87
CA PHE A 2 5.38 -14.77 1.83
C PHE A 2 4.47 -13.54 1.75
N PHE A 3 4.68 -12.52 2.59
CA PHE A 3 3.90 -11.27 2.53
C PHE A 3 4.02 -10.52 1.20
N PHE A 4 5.19 -10.60 0.55
CA PHE A 4 5.45 -9.95 -0.74
C PHE A 4 4.76 -10.68 -1.90
N ILE A 5 4.69 -12.01 -1.82
CA ILE A 5 3.97 -12.82 -2.81
C ILE A 5 2.46 -12.63 -2.64
N PHE A 6 2.00 -12.53 -1.38
CA PHE A 6 0.60 -12.23 -1.08
C PHE A 6 0.18 -10.85 -1.57
N SER A 7 1.01 -9.81 -1.41
CA SER A 7 0.70 -8.47 -1.92
C SER A 7 0.59 -8.45 -3.45
N LEU A 8 1.48 -9.14 -4.16
CA LEU A 8 1.41 -9.28 -5.62
C LEU A 8 0.13 -10.00 -6.06
N PHE A 9 -0.27 -11.04 -5.34
CA PHE A 9 -1.48 -11.80 -5.64
C PHE A 9 -2.76 -10.98 -5.40
N PHE A 10 -2.82 -10.22 -4.30
CA PHE A 10 -3.93 -9.30 -4.03
C PHE A 10 -4.01 -8.17 -5.03
N PHE A 11 -2.87 -7.68 -5.51
CA PHE A 11 -2.81 -6.67 -6.55
C PHE A 11 -3.47 -7.18 -7.84
N ILE A 12 -3.13 -8.40 -8.27
CA ILE A 12 -3.56 -8.97 -9.56
C ILE A 12 -5.04 -9.40 -9.58
N LEU A 13 -5.57 -9.94 -8.48
CA LEU A 13 -6.87 -10.63 -8.51
C LEU A 13 -8.10 -9.75 -8.31
N LYS A 14 -7.97 -8.56 -7.71
CA LYS A 14 -9.13 -7.76 -7.28
C LYS A 14 -8.98 -6.26 -7.59
N PHE A 15 -8.67 -5.92 -8.85
CA PHE A 15 -8.63 -4.52 -9.32
C PHE A 15 -9.98 -3.79 -9.33
N TYR A 16 -11.11 -4.47 -9.07
CA TYR A 16 -12.44 -3.85 -9.16
C TYR A 16 -12.71 -2.73 -8.15
N ARG A 17 -12.00 -2.72 -7.01
CA ARG A 17 -12.16 -1.66 -5.99
C ARG A 17 -10.80 -1.09 -5.61
N PHE A 18 -10.71 0.24 -5.57
CA PHE A 18 -9.48 0.96 -5.25
C PHE A 18 -8.89 0.57 -3.88
N ILE A 19 -9.74 0.19 -2.93
CA ILE A 19 -9.36 -0.30 -1.60
C ILE A 19 -8.42 -1.50 -1.68
N PHE A 20 -8.63 -2.44 -2.61
CA PHE A 20 -7.77 -3.62 -2.71
C PHE A 20 -6.37 -3.27 -3.22
N ILE A 21 -6.26 -2.26 -4.08
CA ILE A 21 -4.98 -1.74 -4.55
C ILE A 21 -4.22 -1.11 -3.37
N LEU A 22 -4.88 -0.27 -2.59
CA LEU A 22 -4.30 0.33 -1.37
C LEU A 22 -3.84 -0.72 -0.37
N LEU A 23 -4.68 -1.73 -0.10
CA LEU A 23 -4.33 -2.83 0.80
C LEU A 23 -3.09 -3.60 0.31
N SER A 24 -3.00 -3.83 -1.00
CA SER A 24 -1.86 -4.52 -1.61
C SER A 24 -0.56 -3.74 -1.42
N PHE A 25 -0.63 -2.40 -1.54
CA PHE A 25 0.51 -1.53 -1.25
C PHE A 25 0.93 -1.60 0.23
N GLU A 26 0.00 -1.65 1.18
CA GLU A 26 0.34 -1.80 2.60
C GLU A 26 1.02 -3.14 2.88
N PHE A 27 0.51 -4.25 2.34
CA PHE A 27 1.17 -5.56 2.48
C PHE A 27 2.55 -5.60 1.81
N PHE A 28 2.74 -4.88 0.71
CA PHE A 28 4.04 -4.74 0.06
C PHE A 28 5.04 -3.99 0.95
N VAL A 29 4.64 -2.86 1.53
CA VAL A 29 5.46 -2.09 2.46
C VAL A 29 5.79 -2.89 3.72
N LEU A 30 4.85 -3.68 4.24
CA LEU A 30 5.10 -4.61 5.37
C LEU A 30 6.10 -5.71 5.00
N GLY A 31 6.05 -6.24 3.77
CA GLY A 31 7.03 -7.19 3.27
C GLY A 31 8.45 -6.61 3.20
N LEU A 32 8.56 -5.37 2.71
CA LEU A 32 9.82 -4.61 2.69
C LEU A 32 10.31 -4.28 4.10
N PHE A 33 9.40 -3.89 5.00
CA PHE A 33 9.71 -3.61 6.39
C PHE A 33 10.34 -4.81 7.09
N TYR A 34 9.79 -6.02 6.89
CA TYR A 34 10.38 -7.24 7.41
C TYR A 34 11.81 -7.45 6.88
N TYR A 35 12.03 -7.29 5.57
CA TYR A 35 13.36 -7.46 4.98
C TYR A 35 14.37 -6.39 5.47
N PHE A 36 13.94 -5.14 5.54
CA PHE A 36 14.79 -4.03 5.96
C PHE A 36 15.10 -4.04 7.45
N SER A 37 14.23 -4.60 8.29
CA SER A 37 14.49 -4.74 9.73
C SER A 37 15.76 -5.55 10.05
N PHE A 38 16.17 -6.47 9.18
CA PHE A 38 17.39 -7.26 9.37
C PHE A 38 18.66 -6.59 8.81
N ASN A 39 18.52 -5.65 7.88
CA ASN A 39 19.64 -5.14 7.09
C ASN A 39 19.95 -3.65 7.32
N PHE A 40 18.99 -2.86 7.82
CA PHE A 40 19.14 -1.40 7.93
C PHE A 40 19.58 -0.93 9.32
N ASN A 41 20.33 0.17 9.31
CA ASN A 41 20.66 0.91 10.52
C ASN A 41 19.41 1.62 11.08
N SER A 42 19.34 1.81 12.40
CA SER A 42 18.12 2.26 13.10
C SER A 42 17.53 3.57 12.56
N PHE A 43 18.36 4.50 12.08
CA PHE A 43 17.89 5.77 11.49
C PHE A 43 17.10 5.58 10.19
N TYR A 44 17.55 4.70 9.30
CA TYR A 44 16.86 4.44 8.03
C TYR A 44 15.53 3.72 8.25
N PHE A 45 15.45 2.90 9.30
CA PHE A 45 14.21 2.25 9.70
C PHE A 45 13.14 3.26 10.12
N PHE A 46 13.49 4.27 10.92
CA PHE A 46 12.56 5.35 11.29
C PHE A 46 12.11 6.17 10.09
N TYR A 47 13.02 6.48 9.16
CA TYR A 47 12.66 7.18 7.93
C TYR A 47 11.65 6.39 7.08
N PHE A 48 11.89 5.08 6.92
CA PHE A 48 10.99 4.21 6.16
C PHE A 48 9.60 4.11 6.80
N LEU A 49 9.53 4.03 8.14
CA LEU A 49 8.27 4.03 8.87
C LEU A 49 7.49 5.34 8.66
N LEU A 50 8.13 6.49 8.79
CA LEU A 50 7.47 7.78 8.57
C LEU A 50 6.93 7.89 7.14
N PHE A 51 7.74 7.47 6.16
CA PHE A 51 7.33 7.47 4.76
C PHE A 51 6.12 6.54 4.52
N SER A 52 6.08 5.38 5.18
CA SER A 52 4.95 4.45 5.06
C SER A 52 3.62 5.07 5.53
N VAL A 53 3.65 5.80 6.66
CA VAL A 53 2.46 6.47 7.20
C VAL A 53 2.01 7.62 6.27
N ILE A 54 2.94 8.39 5.72
CA ILE A 54 2.60 9.46 4.77
C ILE A 54 1.96 8.86 3.51
N SER A 55 2.51 7.75 3.00
CA SER A 55 1.97 7.09 1.82
C SER A 55 0.56 6.51 2.02
N SER A 56 0.24 5.98 3.21
CA SER A 56 -1.10 5.45 3.50
C SER A 56 -2.15 6.56 3.62
N VAL A 57 -1.81 7.68 4.26
CA VAL A 57 -2.70 8.86 4.32
C VAL A 57 -2.96 9.41 2.91
N LEU A 58 -1.92 9.52 2.08
CA LEU A 58 -2.07 9.92 0.69
C LEU A 58 -2.96 8.95 -0.11
N GLY A 59 -2.80 7.64 0.09
CA GLY A 59 -3.63 6.63 -0.56
C GLY A 59 -5.12 6.78 -0.23
N ILE A 60 -5.46 7.00 1.04
CA ILE A 60 -6.85 7.18 1.49
C ILE A 60 -7.43 8.51 0.98
N THR A 61 -6.65 9.61 1.01
CA THR A 61 -7.12 10.90 0.49
C THR A 61 -7.43 10.84 -1.01
N LEU A 62 -6.60 10.13 -1.80
CA LEU A 62 -6.89 9.85 -3.21
C LEU A 62 -8.18 9.05 -3.39
N MET A 63 -8.42 8.04 -2.55
CA MET A 63 -9.68 7.28 -2.58
C MET A 63 -10.90 8.19 -2.36
N ILE A 64 -10.84 9.07 -1.36
CA ILE A 64 -11.92 10.02 -1.07
C ILE A 64 -12.14 10.97 -2.25
N PHE A 65 -11.06 11.44 -2.89
CA PHE A 65 -11.15 12.27 -4.09
C PHE A 65 -11.81 11.56 -5.28
N PHE A 66 -11.49 10.28 -5.50
CA PHE A 66 -12.11 9.47 -6.55
C PHE A 66 -13.59 9.21 -6.27
N ILE A 67 -13.96 8.92 -5.03
CA ILE A 67 -15.38 8.77 -4.63
C ILE A 67 -16.14 10.07 -4.86
N LYS A 68 -15.55 11.22 -4.47
CA LYS A 68 -16.17 12.54 -4.66
C LYS A 68 -16.34 12.89 -6.15
N SER A 69 -15.38 12.54 -7.00
CA SER A 69 -15.38 12.91 -8.41
C SER A 69 -16.21 11.97 -9.30
N TYR A 70 -16.17 10.66 -9.04
CA TYR A 70 -16.77 9.64 -9.91
C TYR A 70 -17.96 8.90 -9.27
N GLY A 71 -18.27 9.19 -7.99
CA GLY A 71 -19.42 8.62 -7.26
C GLY A 71 -19.31 7.13 -6.90
N LYS A 72 -18.33 6.39 -7.45
CA LYS A 72 -18.09 4.97 -7.17
C LYS A 72 -16.60 4.66 -7.08
N GLU A 73 -16.23 3.78 -6.15
CA GLU A 73 -14.86 3.26 -5.94
C GLU A 73 -14.41 2.24 -7.02
N LYS A 74 -14.96 2.32 -8.23
CA LYS A 74 -14.59 1.37 -9.28
C LYS A 74 -13.42 1.93 -10.06
N VAL A 75 -12.31 1.20 -10.00
CA VAL A 75 -11.18 1.44 -10.90
C VAL A 75 -11.54 0.74 -12.19
N TYR A 76 -12.13 1.49 -13.11
CA TYR A 76 -12.29 1.06 -14.49
C TYR A 76 -10.99 1.45 -15.20
N PHE A 77 -10.08 0.49 -15.34
CA PHE A 77 -9.26 0.47 -16.54
C PHE A 77 -10.11 -0.11 -17.67
#